data_AF-A0A1D2WRB5-F1
#
_entry.id   AF-A0A1D2WRB5-F1
#
_cell.length_a   1.000
_cell.length_b   1.000
_cell.length_c   1.000
_cell.angle_alpha   90.00
_cell.angle_beta   90.00
_cell.angle_gamma   90.00
#
_symmetry.space_group_name_H-M   'P 1'
#
loop_
_entity.id
_entity.type
_entity.pdbx_description
1 polymer ?
#
loop_
_entity_poly.entity_id
_entity_poly.type
_entity_poly.pdbx_seq_one_letter_code
_entity_poly.pdbx_strand_id
1 'polypeptide(L)'
;MLKEIGCPYNFKVLYDKRTKIHNVYSNQLKIIKNADYIYGISSVITEDYADSISERVKEGTPVELIVPLHVAEELKQSPYAEKLKILKNYKNFQLKSKNEDLKMGLIVTDKCLALNTRKAALNMT
;
A
#
# COMPACT_ATOMS: atom_id res chain seq x y z
N MET A 1 19.55 -8.54 6.84
CA MET A 1 18.61 -8.26 5.74
C MET A 1 18.48 -6.79 5.35
N LEU A 2 18.20 -5.80 6.23
CA LEU A 2 18.16 -4.38 5.80
C LEU A 2 19.52 -3.78 5.39
N LYS A 3 20.65 -4.37 5.83
CA LYS A 3 22.00 -3.92 5.49
C LYS A 3 22.50 -4.35 4.09
N GLU A 4 21.83 -5.31 3.46
CA GLU A 4 22.26 -5.91 2.17
C GLU A 4 21.53 -5.34 0.96
N ILE A 5 20.41 -4.65 1.18
CA ILE A 5 19.82 -3.80 0.16
C ILE A 5 20.67 -2.54 0.17
N GLY A 6 21.59 -2.41 -0.80
CA GLY A 6 22.64 -1.39 -0.86
C GLY A 6 22.17 -0.06 -0.28
N CYS A 7 22.80 0.35 0.83
CA CYS A 7 22.48 1.55 1.59
C CYS A 7 22.33 2.75 0.63
N PRO A 8 21.10 3.23 0.36
CA PRO A 8 20.96 4.50 -0.32
C PRO A 8 21.38 5.52 0.72
N TYR A 9 22.47 6.22 0.44
CA TYR A 9 23.36 6.93 1.37
C TYR A 9 22.71 7.96 2.33
N ASN A 10 21.39 8.15 2.33
CA ASN A 10 20.66 9.18 3.07
C ASN A 10 19.25 8.77 3.59
N PHE A 11 19.00 7.50 3.92
CA PHE A 11 17.73 7.16 4.58
C PHE A 11 17.77 7.46 6.09
N LYS A 12 17.00 8.47 6.52
CA LYS A 12 16.66 8.67 7.93
C LYS A 12 15.43 7.84 8.26
N VAL A 13 15.55 6.91 9.21
CA VAL A 13 14.38 6.18 9.74
C VAL A 13 13.46 7.21 10.42
N LEU A 14 12.33 7.50 9.78
CA LEU A 14 11.36 8.46 10.31
C LEU A 14 10.59 7.89 11.50
N TYR A 15 10.27 6.59 11.46
CA TYR A 15 9.53 5.89 12.51
C TYR A 15 9.95 4.41 12.58
N ASP A 16 10.43 3.97 13.73
CA ASP A 16 10.54 2.54 14.10
C ASP A 16 9.66 2.33 15.34
N LYS A 17 8.41 1.91 15.14
CA LYS A 17 7.45 1.65 16.23
C LYS A 17 7.11 0.18 16.30
N ARG A 18 7.70 -0.54 17.26
CA ARG A 18 7.34 -1.92 17.63
C ARG A 18 6.00 -2.04 18.38
N THR A 19 5.09 -1.06 18.33
CA THR A 19 3.86 -1.06 19.15
C THR A 19 2.63 -0.48 18.44
N LYS A 20 1.55 -1.27 18.52
CA LYS A 20 0.14 -1.05 18.13
C LYS A 20 -0.10 -0.77 16.64
N ILE A 21 -0.57 -1.80 15.93
CA ILE A 21 -0.94 -1.85 14.49
C ILE A 21 -1.72 -0.60 14.01
N HIS A 22 -2.57 -0.02 14.87
CA HIS A 22 -3.38 1.16 14.56
C HIS A 22 -2.56 2.45 14.26
N ASN A 23 -1.39 2.64 14.87
CA ASN A 23 -0.55 3.83 14.63
C ASN A 23 0.23 3.77 13.32
N VAL A 24 0.45 2.57 12.79
CA VAL A 24 1.17 2.36 11.52
C VAL A 24 0.26 2.73 10.35
N TYR A 25 -1.01 2.33 10.41
CA TYR A 25 -2.03 2.70 9.42
C TYR A 25 -2.30 4.21 9.37
N SER A 26 -2.43 4.89 10.52
CA SER A 26 -2.70 6.33 10.53
C SER A 26 -1.55 7.16 9.95
N ASN A 27 -0.31 6.73 10.16
CA ASN A 27 0.86 7.35 9.52
C ASN A 27 0.90 7.08 8.01
N GLN A 28 0.56 5.86 7.58
CA GLN A 28 0.52 5.49 6.17
C GLN A 28 -0.54 6.31 5.40
N LEU A 29 -1.72 6.54 5.99
CA LEU A 29 -2.75 7.39 5.38
C LEU A 29 -2.29 8.85 5.24
N LYS A 30 -1.59 9.39 6.24
CA LYS A 30 -1.01 10.75 6.15
C LYS A 30 0.03 10.87 5.03
N ILE A 31 0.84 9.83 4.84
CA ILE A 31 1.85 9.77 3.78
C ILE A 31 1.16 9.78 2.41
N ILE A 32 0.13 8.95 2.22
CA ILE A 32 -0.66 8.89 0.96
C ILE A 32 -1.29 10.25 0.64
N LYS A 33 -1.91 10.90 1.62
CA LYS A 33 -2.65 12.16 1.41
C LYS A 33 -1.81 13.31 0.86
N ASN A 34 -0.49 13.29 1.08
CA ASN A 34 0.41 14.38 0.70
C ASN A 34 1.44 13.96 -0.37
N ALA A 35 1.23 12.81 -1.01
CA ALA A 35 2.17 12.25 -1.96
C ALA A 35 1.94 12.78 -3.38
N ASP A 36 3.03 13.15 -4.05
CA ASP A 36 3.01 13.58 -5.46
C ASP A 36 3.03 12.37 -6.41
N TYR A 37 3.46 11.21 -5.93
CA TYR A 37 3.29 9.91 -6.58
C TYR A 37 3.19 8.78 -5.54
N ILE A 38 2.56 7.67 -5.92
CA ILE A 38 2.40 6.50 -5.05
C ILE A 38 2.71 5.21 -5.82
N TYR A 39 3.72 4.48 -5.35
CA TYR A 39 3.97 3.10 -5.75
C TYR A 39 3.74 2.18 -4.56
N GLY A 40 2.88 1.18 -4.71
CA GLY A 40 2.47 0.34 -3.59
C GLY A 40 2.51 -1.15 -3.89
N ILE A 41 2.89 -1.93 -2.88
CA ILE A 41 2.58 -3.34 -2.76
C ILE A 41 1.60 -3.48 -1.61
N SER A 42 0.42 -4.07 -1.84
CA SER A 42 -0.60 -4.21 -0.81
C SER A 42 -1.02 -5.66 -0.67
N SER A 43 -0.64 -6.27 0.45
CA SER A 43 -1.03 -7.64 0.83
C SER A 43 -2.44 -7.74 1.43
N VAL A 44 -3.00 -6.61 1.86
CA VAL A 44 -4.33 -6.45 2.46
C VAL A 44 -4.82 -5.05 2.08
N ILE A 45 -6.13 -4.89 1.92
CA ILE A 45 -6.75 -3.59 1.67
C ILE A 45 -7.83 -3.35 2.71
N THR A 46 -7.90 -2.12 3.20
CA THR A 46 -8.99 -1.62 4.04
C THR A 46 -9.77 -0.55 3.29
N GLU A 47 -11.00 -0.26 3.71
CA GLU A 47 -11.82 0.80 3.12
C GLU A 47 -11.12 2.17 3.15
N ASP A 48 -10.66 2.60 4.33
CA ASP A 48 -9.93 3.87 4.50
C ASP A 48 -8.71 4.00 3.57
N TYR A 49 -8.01 2.89 3.36
CA TYR A 49 -6.86 2.83 2.46
C TYR A 49 -7.30 2.99 1.01
N ALA A 50 -8.33 2.26 0.59
CA ALA A 50 -8.90 2.35 -0.74
C ALA A 50 -9.48 3.75 -1.02
N ASP A 51 -10.12 4.38 -0.04
CA ASP A 51 -10.62 5.75 -0.11
C ASP A 51 -9.48 6.74 -0.32
N SER A 52 -8.44 6.68 0.51
CA SER A 52 -7.29 7.57 0.40
C SER A 52 -6.58 7.46 -0.95
N ILE A 53 -6.42 6.23 -1.48
CA ILE A 53 -5.87 6.04 -2.83
C ILE A 53 -6.82 6.60 -3.89
N SER A 54 -8.11 6.34 -3.79
CA SER A 54 -9.11 6.83 -4.73
C SER A 54 -9.13 8.35 -4.80
N GLU A 55 -9.07 9.04 -3.66
CA GLU A 55 -8.98 10.51 -3.60
C GLU A 55 -7.77 11.01 -4.39
N ARG A 56 -6.57 10.47 -4.11
CA ARG A 56 -5.33 10.91 -4.79
C ARG A 56 -5.36 10.67 -6.30
N VAL A 57 -5.91 9.53 -6.74
CA VAL A 57 -6.07 9.25 -8.18
C VAL A 57 -6.99 10.27 -8.83
N LYS A 58 -8.14 10.60 -8.20
CA LYS A 58 -9.09 11.59 -8.72
C LYS A 58 -8.49 13.00 -8.79
N GLU A 59 -7.56 13.32 -7.89
CA GLU A 59 -6.79 14.58 -7.89
C GLU A 59 -5.65 14.60 -8.92
N GLY A 60 -5.45 13.52 -9.67
CA GLY A 60 -4.44 13.42 -10.74
C GLY A 60 -3.09 12.84 -10.30
N THR A 61 -2.96 12.40 -9.04
CA THR A 61 -1.72 11.78 -8.54
C THR A 61 -1.46 10.46 -9.26
N PRO A 62 -0.26 10.22 -9.80
CA PRO A 62 0.13 8.91 -10.32
C PRO A 62 0.14 7.85 -9.23
N VAL A 63 -0.59 6.76 -9.45
CA VAL A 63 -0.67 5.63 -8.52
C VAL A 63 -0.49 4.32 -9.28
N GLU A 64 0.47 3.51 -8.83
CA GLU A 64 0.62 2.12 -9.27
C GLU A 64 0.63 1.18 -8.08
N LEU A 65 -0.25 0.19 -8.09
CA LEU A 65 -0.38 -0.81 -7.04
C LEU A 65 -0.15 -2.22 -7.59
N ILE A 66 0.64 -3.00 -6.85
CA ILE A 66 0.79 -4.44 -7.04
C ILE A 66 0.11 -5.16 -5.89
N VAL A 67 -0.75 -6.12 -6.20
CA VAL A 67 -1.51 -6.89 -5.21
C VAL A 67 -1.44 -8.38 -5.50
N PRO A 68 -1.52 -9.25 -4.48
CA PRO A 68 -1.78 -10.67 -4.69
C PRO A 68 -3.10 -10.91 -5.43
N LEU A 69 -3.23 -12.05 -6.10
CA LEU A 69 -4.45 -12.42 -6.82
C LEU A 69 -5.69 -12.40 -5.91
N HIS A 70 -5.59 -12.90 -4.67
CA HIS A 70 -6.73 -12.92 -3.74
C HIS A 70 -7.24 -11.51 -3.40
N VAL A 71 -6.34 -10.54 -3.24
CA VAL A 71 -6.70 -9.13 -3.02
C VAL A 71 -7.32 -8.52 -4.28
N ALA A 72 -6.81 -8.88 -5.47
CA ALA A 72 -7.40 -8.45 -6.73
C ALA A 72 -8.84 -8.95 -6.90
N GLU A 73 -9.14 -10.17 -6.45
CA GLU A 73 -10.51 -10.70 -6.44
C GLU A 73 -11.38 -10.03 -5.38
N GLU A 74 -10.85 -9.76 -4.18
CA GLU A 74 -11.54 -8.99 -3.14
C GLU A 74 -11.98 -7.61 -3.64
N LEU A 75 -11.10 -6.91 -4.37
CA LEU A 75 -11.39 -5.59 -4.95
C LEU A 75 -12.51 -5.58 -6.00
N LYS A 76 -12.88 -6.74 -6.56
CA LYS A 76 -14.02 -6.88 -7.49
C LYS A 76 -15.35 -7.04 -6.76
N GLN A 77 -15.34 -7.20 -5.44
CA GLN A 77 -16.52 -7.37 -4.59
C GLN A 77 -16.86 -6.08 -3.82
N SER A 78 -18.05 -6.04 -3.23
CA SER A 78 -18.44 -4.96 -2.31
C SER A 78 -17.52 -4.96 -1.08
N PRO A 79 -17.10 -3.78 -0.55
CA PRO A 79 -17.49 -2.42 -0.94
C PRO A 79 -16.59 -1.76 -2.00
N TYR A 80 -15.62 -2.50 -2.56
CA TYR A 80 -14.58 -1.93 -3.42
C TYR A 80 -14.94 -1.88 -4.91
N ALA A 81 -15.85 -2.74 -5.36
CA ALA A 81 -16.15 -2.98 -6.77
C ALA A 81 -16.45 -1.70 -7.56
N GLU A 82 -17.31 -0.83 -7.01
CA GLU A 82 -17.71 0.41 -7.67
C GLU A 82 -16.54 1.40 -7.79
N LYS A 83 -15.77 1.54 -6.70
CA LYS A 83 -14.56 2.36 -6.66
C LYS A 83 -13.54 1.88 -7.68
N LEU A 84 -13.27 0.58 -7.74
CA LEU A 84 -12.34 -0.01 -8.71
C LEU A 84 -12.82 0.24 -10.16
N LYS A 85 -14.12 0.11 -10.42
CA LYS A 85 -14.71 0.37 -11.74
C LYS A 85 -14.48 1.82 -12.18
N ILE A 86 -14.62 2.78 -11.26
CA ILE A 86 -14.35 4.20 -11.53
C ILE A 86 -12.86 4.42 -11.79
N LEU A 87 -11.99 3.92 -10.90
CA LEU A 87 -10.55 4.18 -10.96
C LEU A 87 -9.87 3.61 -12.21
N LYS A 88 -10.36 2.49 -12.77
CA LYS A 88 -9.83 1.91 -14.02
C LYS A 88 -9.88 2.85 -15.23
N ASN A 89 -10.71 3.90 -15.19
CA ASN A 89 -10.81 4.88 -16.27
C ASN A 89 -9.78 6.02 -16.16
N TYR A 90 -9.04 6.10 -15.05
CA TYR A 90 -8.03 7.12 -14.82
C TYR A 90 -6.67 6.64 -15.36
N LYS A 91 -6.08 7.40 -16.29
CA LYS A 91 -4.79 7.05 -16.92
C LYS A 91 -3.61 7.05 -15.93
N ASN A 92 -3.75 7.81 -14.85
CA ASN A 92 -2.80 7.90 -13.75
C ASN A 92 -2.96 6.78 -12.71
N PHE A 93 -3.80 5.77 -12.94
CA PHE A 93 -3.97 4.62 -12.06
C PHE A 93 -3.62 3.31 -12.76
N GLN A 94 -2.78 2.50 -12.11
CA GLN A 94 -2.46 1.14 -12.54
C GLN A 94 -2.62 0.17 -11.37
N LEU A 95 -3.32 -0.94 -11.61
CA LEU A 95 -3.42 -2.05 -10.67
C LEU A 95 -2.93 -3.32 -11.36
N LYS A 96 -1.87 -3.92 -10.80
CA LYS A 96 -1.25 -5.15 -11.29
C LYS A 96 -1.49 -6.25 -10.26
N SER A 97 -1.93 -7.43 -10.72
CA SER A 97 -2.01 -8.61 -9.86
C SER A 97 -0.82 -9.53 -10.08
N LYS A 98 -0.42 -10.22 -9.03
CA LYS A 98 0.61 -11.27 -9.06
C LYS A 98 0.07 -12.56 -8.47
N ASN A 99 0.39 -13.69 -9.08
CA ASN A 99 0.10 -15.02 -8.56
C ASN A 99 1.20 -15.45 -7.55
N GLU A 100 1.47 -14.56 -6.59
CA GLU A 100 2.44 -14.74 -5.51
C GLU A 100 1.80 -14.24 -4.21
N ASP A 101 2.06 -14.96 -3.12
CA ASP A 101 1.59 -14.54 -1.79
C ASP A 101 2.53 -13.47 -1.23
N LEU A 102 2.17 -12.20 -1.44
CA LEU A 102 2.91 -11.07 -0.89
C LEU A 102 2.57 -10.92 0.59
N LYS A 103 3.51 -11.26 1.48
CA LYS A 103 3.32 -11.20 2.95
C LYS A 103 3.62 -9.84 3.58
N MET A 104 3.89 -8.83 2.75
CA MET A 104 4.24 -7.48 3.18
C MET A 104 3.50 -6.43 2.37
N GLY A 105 3.22 -5.31 3.05
CA GLY A 105 2.81 -4.07 2.41
C GLY A 105 4.00 -3.12 2.29
N LEU A 106 4.15 -2.46 1.16
CA LEU A 106 5.16 -1.45 0.92
C LEU A 106 4.50 -0.26 0.23
N ILE A 107 4.85 0.95 0.62
CA ILE A 107 4.52 2.17 -0.11
C ILE A 107 5.77 2.99 -0.30
N VAL A 108 5.95 3.49 -1.50
CA VAL A 108 6.99 4.45 -1.87
C VAL A 108 6.29 5.69 -2.40
N THR A 109 6.60 6.83 -1.79
CA THR A 109 6.19 8.16 -2.26
C THR A 109 7.41 9.03 -2.47
N ASP A 110 7.20 10.27 -2.89
CA ASP A 110 8.22 11.32 -2.97
C ASP A 110 8.76 11.74 -1.58
N LYS A 111 7.97 11.50 -0.51
CA LYS A 111 8.33 11.90 0.85
C LYS A 111 9.03 10.79 1.63
N CYS A 112 8.61 9.54 1.46
CA CYS A 112 9.18 8.43 2.22
C CYS A 112 8.89 7.05 1.64
N LEU A 113 9.57 6.06 2.21
CA LEU A 113 9.27 4.64 2.07
C LEU A 113 8.66 4.15 3.38
N ALA A 114 7.50 3.51 3.30
CA ALA A 114 6.81 2.89 4.42
C ALA A 114 6.67 1.38 4.19
N LEU A 115 7.24 0.57 5.08
CA LEU A 115 7.18 -0.88 5.03
C LEU A 115 6.33 -1.42 6.20
N ASN A 116 5.36 -2.26 5.87
CA ASN A 116 4.49 -2.94 6.80
C ASN A 116 4.67 -4.45 6.67
N THR A 117 5.22 -5.09 7.69
CA THR A 117 5.32 -6.55 7.73
C THR A 117 4.14 -7.13 8.50
N ARG A 118 3.40 -8.05 7.88
CA ARG A 118 2.45 -8.87 8.63
C ARG A 118 3.24 -9.94 9.37
N LYS A 119 3.07 -10.02 10.70
CA LYS A 119 3.61 -11.17 11.45
C LYS A 119 2.80 -12.38 11.00
N ALA A 120 3.45 -13.43 10.46
CA ALA A 120 2.77 -14.70 10.24
C ALA A 120 2.18 -15.13 11.59
N ALA A 121 0.88 -15.41 11.64
CA ALA A 121 0.33 -16.10 12.79
C ALA A 121 1.07 -17.44 12.87
N LEU A 122 1.86 -17.64 13.93
CA LEU A 122 2.28 -18.97 14.31
C LEU A 122 0.99 -19.72 14.60
N ASN A 123 0.62 -20.66 13.73
CA ASN A 123 -0.40 -21.63 14.05
C ASN A 123 0.10 -22.40 15.28
N MET A 124 -0.44 -22.07 16.45
CA MET A 124 -0.33 -22.94 17.62
C MET A 124 -1.36 -24.05 17.40
N THR A 125 -0.90 -25.13 16.76
CA THR A 125 -1.49 -26.47 16.89
C THR A 125 -1.31 -26.99 18.30
#